data_AF-A0A381T8I5-F1
#
_entry.id   AF-A0A381T8I5-F1
#
_cell.length_a   1.000
_cell.length_b   1.000
_cell.length_c   1.000
_cell.angle_alpha   90.00
_cell.angle_beta   90.00
_cell.angle_gamma   90.00
#
_symmetry.space_group_name_H-M   'P 1'
#
loop_
_entity.id
_entity.type
_entity.pdbx_description
1 polymer ?
#
loop_
_entity_poly.entity_id
_entity_poly.type
_entity_poly.pdbx_seq_one_letter_code
_entity_poly.pdbx_strand_id
1 'polypeptide(L)'
;MFRSMINSKCSELSKKVILHIYENLDKFDKNYKWVTKSGGGYEKEFSRLLKWKFVNKRHWDCEFNDIKIELKKSKSNGIPVDEIRYAEEVLEINLDCMEDIITIFMEIYSNTSQKNGIRKIIIVRNEEIIKLLDLPYDYCMYLHKRKEHIGSGLVFTHRLKYSDLLKVADAYIIFE
;
A
#
# COMPACT_ATOMS: atom_id res chain seq x y z
N MET A 1 -10.43 -14.19 -15.26
CA MET A 1 -11.50 -14.35 -14.24
C MET A 1 -10.85 -13.91 -12.92
N PHE A 2 -11.56 -13.38 -11.92
CA PHE A 2 -10.90 -12.98 -10.68
C PHE A 2 -11.59 -13.61 -9.47
N ARG A 3 -10.83 -13.85 -8.41
CA ARG A 3 -11.34 -14.32 -7.11
C ARG A 3 -11.02 -13.29 -6.04
N SER A 4 -12.02 -12.89 -5.27
CA SER A 4 -11.85 -12.03 -4.10
C SER A 4 -12.16 -12.80 -2.82
N MET A 5 -11.35 -12.60 -1.79
CA MET A 5 -11.70 -13.00 -0.43
C MET A 5 -11.73 -11.76 0.44
N ILE A 6 -12.87 -11.51 1.09
CA ILE A 6 -13.02 -10.47 2.11
C ILE A 6 -12.98 -11.19 3.47
N ASN A 7 -12.12 -10.71 4.36
CA ASN A 7 -12.01 -11.27 5.69
C ASN A 7 -13.26 -10.91 6.51
N SER A 8 -13.77 -11.85 7.31
CA SER A 8 -14.92 -11.62 8.21
C SER A 8 -14.70 -10.46 9.20
N LYS A 9 -13.43 -10.15 9.53
CA LYS A 9 -13.01 -9.05 10.41
C LYS A 9 -12.70 -7.74 9.67
N CYS A 10 -13.01 -7.66 8.37
CA CYS A 10 -12.73 -6.48 7.55
C CYS A 10 -13.47 -5.25 8.08
N SER A 11 -12.73 -4.14 8.24
CA SER A 11 -13.29 -2.86 8.70
C SER A 11 -14.28 -2.26 7.70
N GLU A 12 -15.20 -1.42 8.18
CA GLU A 12 -16.15 -0.71 7.30
C GLU A 12 -15.46 0.23 6.31
N LEU A 13 -14.34 0.85 6.70
CA LEU A 13 -13.53 1.69 5.82
C LEU A 13 -12.94 0.86 4.67
N SER A 14 -12.34 -0.29 5.00
CA SER A 14 -11.80 -1.21 4.01
C SER A 14 -12.88 -1.75 3.09
N LYS A 15 -14.07 -2.10 3.60
CA LYS A 15 -15.20 -2.56 2.77
C LYS A 15 -15.56 -1.56 1.69
N LYS A 16 -15.63 -0.27 2.00
CA LYS A 16 -15.92 0.79 1.00
C LYS A 16 -14.88 0.83 -0.10
N VAL A 17 -13.59 0.78 0.27
CA VAL A 17 -12.48 0.76 -0.69
C VAL A 17 -12.50 -0.50 -1.55
N ILE A 18 -12.68 -1.67 -0.93
CA ILE A 18 -12.75 -2.97 -1.61
C ILE A 18 -13.88 -2.99 -2.64
N LEU A 19 -15.09 -2.59 -2.23
CA LEU A 19 -16.26 -2.57 -3.09
C LEU A 19 -16.05 -1.63 -4.29
N HIS A 20 -15.53 -0.43 -4.04
CA HIS A 20 -15.29 0.53 -5.12
C HIS A 20 -14.25 0.04 -6.13
N ILE A 21 -13.15 -0.57 -5.66
CA ILE A 21 -12.15 -1.19 -6.55
C ILE A 21 -12.82 -2.29 -7.37
N TYR A 22 -13.60 -3.16 -6.72
CA TYR A 22 -14.28 -4.30 -7.36
C TYR A 22 -15.20 -3.86 -8.49
N GLU A 23 -16.05 -2.85 -8.23
CA GLU A 23 -17.00 -2.30 -9.20
C GLU A 23 -16.34 -1.60 -10.39
N ASN A 24 -15.07 -1.23 -10.27
CA ASN A 24 -14.31 -0.51 -11.29
C ASN A 24 -13.12 -1.30 -11.85
N LEU A 25 -13.04 -2.62 -11.59
CA LEU A 25 -11.99 -3.47 -12.15
C LEU A 25 -11.98 -3.48 -13.68
N ASP A 26 -13.14 -3.27 -14.31
CA ASP A 26 -13.28 -3.14 -15.77
C ASP A 26 -12.53 -1.93 -16.34
N LYS A 27 -12.26 -0.91 -15.52
CA LYS A 27 -11.49 0.27 -15.90
C LYS A 27 -10.00 -0.02 -16.05
N PHE A 28 -9.50 -1.07 -15.42
CA PHE A 28 -8.09 -1.40 -15.48
C PHE A 28 -7.79 -1.98 -16.86
N ASP A 29 -6.92 -1.33 -17.64
CA ASP A 29 -6.48 -1.85 -18.95
C ASP A 29 -6.01 -3.30 -18.79
N LYS A 30 -6.50 -4.19 -19.65
CA LYS A 30 -6.14 -5.61 -19.69
C LYS A 30 -4.64 -5.85 -19.78
N ASN A 31 -3.88 -4.89 -20.32
CA ASN A 31 -2.43 -4.97 -20.45
C ASN A 31 -1.66 -4.34 -19.27
N TYR A 32 -2.37 -3.70 -18.33
CA TYR A 32 -1.84 -3.05 -17.12
C TYR A 32 -0.57 -2.22 -17.34
N LYS A 33 -0.36 -1.64 -18.53
CA LYS A 33 0.88 -0.93 -18.89
C LYS A 33 1.17 0.24 -17.97
N TRP A 34 0.14 0.80 -17.35
CA TRP A 34 0.29 1.87 -16.38
C TRP A 34 1.00 1.42 -15.10
N VAL A 35 0.85 0.16 -14.68
CA VAL A 35 1.46 -0.35 -13.45
C VAL A 35 2.97 -0.48 -13.57
N THR A 36 3.53 -0.49 -14.78
CA THR A 36 4.98 -0.56 -15.01
C THR A 36 5.66 0.81 -15.08
N LYS A 37 4.89 1.91 -15.10
CA LYS A 37 5.45 3.29 -15.10
C LYS A 37 6.25 3.56 -13.82
N SER A 38 7.42 4.19 -13.93
CA SER A 38 8.25 4.61 -12.81
C SER A 38 7.90 6.02 -12.32
N GLY A 39 8.38 6.39 -11.12
CA GLY A 39 8.38 7.78 -10.64
C GLY A 39 7.01 8.43 -10.40
N GLY A 40 6.10 7.77 -9.67
CA GLY A 40 4.78 8.35 -9.34
C GLY A 40 3.72 8.21 -10.44
N GLY A 41 4.11 7.69 -11.62
CA GLY A 41 3.23 7.62 -12.78
C GLY A 41 2.12 6.57 -12.67
N TYR A 42 2.25 5.58 -11.79
CA TYR A 42 1.23 4.55 -11.64
C TYR A 42 0.18 4.95 -10.59
N GLU A 43 0.56 5.65 -9.54
CA GLU A 43 -0.33 6.15 -8.49
C GLU A 43 -1.34 7.15 -9.06
N LYS A 44 -0.84 8.07 -9.90
CA LYS A 44 -1.68 9.03 -10.62
C LYS A 44 -2.67 8.33 -11.54
N GLU A 45 -2.23 7.30 -12.25
CA GLU A 45 -3.08 6.56 -13.19
C GLU A 45 -4.09 5.66 -12.47
N PHE A 46 -3.68 4.99 -11.39
CA PHE A 46 -4.57 4.23 -10.50
C PHE A 46 -5.69 5.13 -9.97
N SER A 47 -5.33 6.31 -9.46
CA SER A 47 -6.26 7.31 -8.96
C SER A 47 -7.23 7.76 -10.07
N ARG A 48 -6.70 8.03 -11.28
CA ARG A 48 -7.50 8.43 -12.44
C ARG A 48 -8.53 7.36 -12.83
N LEU A 49 -8.13 6.09 -12.84
CA LEU A 49 -9.00 4.96 -13.22
C LEU A 49 -10.16 4.78 -12.24
N LEU A 50 -9.91 4.97 -10.95
CA LEU A 50 -10.92 4.85 -9.90
C LEU A 50 -11.64 6.16 -9.57
N LYS A 51 -11.30 7.26 -10.25
CA LYS A 51 -11.79 8.62 -9.97
C LYS A 51 -11.50 9.08 -8.53
N TRP A 52 -10.36 8.66 -7.99
CA TRP A 52 -9.85 9.11 -6.70
C TRP A 52 -9.00 10.38 -6.86
N LYS A 53 -8.91 11.16 -5.79
CA LYS A 53 -8.10 12.38 -5.77
C LYS A 53 -6.64 12.01 -5.50
N PHE A 54 -5.76 12.29 -6.46
CA PHE A 54 -4.32 12.13 -6.28
C PHE A 54 -3.73 13.30 -5.48
N VAL A 55 -2.91 13.02 -4.47
CA VAL A 55 -2.35 14.05 -3.57
C VAL A 55 -0.85 13.92 -3.29
N ASN A 56 -0.23 12.75 -3.51
CA ASN A 56 1.21 12.51 -3.34
C ASN A 56 1.80 13.07 -2.04
N LYS A 57 1.24 12.64 -0.90
CA LYS A 57 1.68 13.03 0.44
C LYS A 57 2.74 12.05 0.95
N ARG A 58 3.36 12.37 2.09
CA ARG A 58 4.43 11.54 2.69
C ARG A 58 3.94 10.11 3.02
N HIS A 59 2.73 10.01 3.57
CA HIS A 59 2.16 8.75 4.08
C HIS A 59 1.10 8.13 3.16
N TRP A 60 0.48 8.90 2.26
CA TRP A 60 -0.53 8.40 1.33
C TRP A 60 -0.43 9.05 -0.05
N ASP A 61 -0.93 8.36 -1.06
CA ASP A 61 -0.81 8.77 -2.46
C ASP A 61 -2.11 9.39 -3.00
N CYS A 62 -3.25 8.94 -2.47
CA CYS A 62 -4.58 9.31 -2.96
C CYS A 62 -5.68 9.29 -1.89
N GLU A 63 -6.83 9.89 -2.20
CA GLU A 63 -7.99 10.01 -1.31
C GLU A 63 -9.28 9.54 -2.01
N PHE A 64 -10.11 8.79 -1.28
CA PHE A 64 -11.43 8.33 -1.70
C PHE A 64 -12.45 8.56 -0.59
N ASN A 65 -13.41 9.48 -0.77
CA ASN A 65 -14.42 9.81 0.24
C ASN A 65 -13.81 10.02 1.64
N ASP A 66 -12.80 10.90 1.71
CA ASP A 66 -12.00 11.23 2.90
C ASP A 66 -11.08 10.10 3.44
N ILE A 67 -11.16 8.90 2.88
CA ILE A 67 -10.25 7.79 3.21
C ILE A 67 -8.88 8.05 2.57
N LYS A 68 -7.81 7.99 3.38
CA LYS A 68 -6.43 8.11 2.92
C LYS A 68 -5.90 6.77 2.44
N ILE A 69 -5.29 6.76 1.26
CA ILE A 69 -4.87 5.52 0.60
C ILE A 69 -3.42 5.61 0.15
N GLU A 70 -2.60 4.70 0.67
CA GLU A 70 -1.23 4.46 0.21
C GLU A 70 -1.24 3.37 -0.88
N LEU A 71 -0.48 3.58 -1.94
CA LEU A 71 -0.30 2.65 -3.03
C LEU A 71 1.13 2.11 -3.03
N LYS A 72 1.25 0.79 -3.07
CA LYS A 72 2.53 0.09 -3.14
C LYS A 72 2.49 -0.93 -4.26
N LYS A 73 3.60 -1.09 -4.98
CA LYS A 73 3.77 -2.18 -5.96
C LYS A 73 5.11 -2.87 -5.83
N SER A 74 5.16 -4.17 -6.13
CA SER A 74 6.41 -4.93 -6.20
C SER A 74 6.34 -6.12 -7.16
N LYS A 75 7.45 -6.39 -7.86
CA LYS A 75 7.57 -7.46 -8.88
C LYS A 75 7.71 -8.88 -8.31
N SER A 76 8.22 -9.06 -7.09
CA SER A 76 8.33 -10.40 -6.46
C SER A 76 8.85 -10.40 -5.02
N ASN A 77 8.54 -11.49 -4.30
CA ASN A 77 9.01 -11.96 -2.97
C ASN A 77 8.93 -11.01 -1.77
N GLY A 78 8.44 -9.80 -1.96
CA GLY A 78 8.06 -8.93 -0.87
C GLY A 78 8.01 -7.48 -1.28
N ILE A 79 7.49 -6.68 -0.38
CA ILE A 79 7.23 -5.27 -0.59
C ILE A 79 8.17 -4.50 0.31
N PRO A 80 9.00 -3.62 -0.26
CA PRO A 80 9.79 -2.72 0.56
C PRO A 80 8.85 -1.76 1.28
N VAL A 81 8.94 -1.74 2.59
CA VAL A 81 8.27 -0.77 3.44
C VAL A 81 9.34 0.12 4.08
N ASP A 82 9.05 1.41 4.12
CA ASP A 82 9.93 2.47 4.64
C ASP A 82 9.78 2.50 6.16
N GLU A 83 10.67 1.85 6.90
CA GLU A 83 10.55 1.70 8.37
C GLU A 83 10.54 3.05 9.08
N ILE A 84 11.25 4.05 8.53
CA ILE A 84 11.21 5.42 9.06
C ILE A 84 9.78 5.94 9.03
N ARG A 85 9.02 5.71 7.95
CA ARG A 85 7.64 6.18 7.83
C ARG A 85 6.72 5.54 8.86
N TYR A 86 6.85 4.23 9.03
CA TYR A 86 6.07 3.51 10.04
C TYR A 86 6.48 3.90 11.47
N ALA A 87 7.77 4.23 11.69
CA ALA A 87 8.22 4.81 12.95
C ALA A 87 7.63 6.22 13.18
N GLU A 88 7.53 7.05 12.15
CA GLU A 88 6.87 8.37 12.22
C GLU A 88 5.40 8.22 12.65
N GLU A 89 4.71 7.18 12.16
CA GLU A 89 3.33 6.83 12.55
C GLU A 89 3.22 6.34 13.99
N VAL A 90 4.09 5.42 14.42
CA VAL A 90 4.12 4.94 15.82
C VAL A 90 4.39 6.07 16.81
N LEU A 91 5.23 7.04 16.43
CA LEU A 91 5.58 8.18 17.27
C LEU A 91 4.59 9.35 17.16
N GLU A 92 3.60 9.25 16.27
CA GLU A 92 2.61 10.30 16.02
C GLU A 92 3.23 11.69 15.81
N ILE A 93 4.34 11.77 15.06
CA ILE A 93 5.17 12.99 14.99
C ILE A 93 4.46 14.21 14.37
N ASN A 94 3.34 13.99 13.66
CA ASN A 94 2.51 15.03 13.07
C ASN A 94 1.07 14.52 12.85
N LEU A 95 0.15 15.43 12.48
CA LEU A 95 -1.25 15.09 12.23
C LEU A 95 -1.43 14.07 11.09
N ASP A 96 -0.61 14.15 10.04
CA ASP A 96 -0.64 13.20 8.92
C ASP A 96 -0.34 11.76 9.38
N CYS A 97 0.39 11.58 10.49
CA CYS A 97 0.72 10.29 11.10
C CYS A 97 -0.41 9.70 11.96
N MET A 98 -1.43 10.49 12.31
CA MET A 98 -2.56 10.08 13.15
C MET A 98 -3.78 9.64 12.32
N GLU A 99 -3.70 9.74 10.99
CA GLU A 99 -4.79 9.41 10.08
C GLU A 99 -4.91 7.89 9.85
N ASP A 100 -6.15 7.41 9.73
CA ASP A 100 -6.41 6.02 9.33
C ASP A 100 -6.10 5.83 7.84
N ILE A 101 -4.97 5.17 7.56
CA ILE A 101 -4.50 4.90 6.19
C ILE A 101 -4.80 3.45 5.80
N ILE A 102 -5.31 3.26 4.57
CA ILE A 102 -5.39 1.96 3.93
C ILE A 102 -4.26 1.83 2.91
N THR A 103 -3.44 0.79 3.04
CA THR A 103 -2.39 0.48 2.06
C THR A 103 -2.88 -0.59 1.09
N ILE A 104 -2.79 -0.27 -0.20
CA ILE A 104 -3.09 -1.17 -1.30
C ILE A 104 -1.78 -1.65 -1.92
N PHE A 105 -1.55 -2.95 -1.78
CA PHE A 105 -0.39 -3.64 -2.32
C PHE A 105 -0.72 -4.32 -3.63
N MET A 106 -0.01 -3.96 -4.70
CA MET A 106 -0.10 -4.57 -6.03
C MET A 106 1.10 -5.48 -6.28
N GLU A 107 0.85 -6.79 -6.31
CA GLU A 107 1.81 -7.77 -6.83
C GLU A 107 1.74 -7.74 -8.36
N ILE A 108 2.85 -7.43 -9.02
CA ILE A 108 2.95 -7.38 -10.48
C ILE A 108 3.81 -8.53 -11.00
N TYR A 109 3.51 -9.06 -12.18
CA TYR A 109 4.30 -10.14 -12.77
C TYR A 109 5.75 -9.71 -13.03
N SER A 110 6.69 -10.61 -12.76
CA SER A 110 8.13 -10.35 -12.87
C SER A 110 8.69 -10.49 -14.29
N ASN A 111 8.02 -11.23 -15.18
CA ASN A 111 8.58 -11.69 -16.45
C ASN A 111 7.79 -11.18 -17.67
N THR A 112 8.49 -10.68 -18.68
CA THR A 112 7.94 -10.06 -19.91
C THR A 112 7.22 -11.05 -20.83
N SER A 113 7.45 -12.36 -20.68
CA SER A 113 6.79 -13.43 -21.44
C SER A 113 5.42 -13.83 -20.89
N GLN A 114 5.11 -13.48 -19.63
CA GLN A 114 3.78 -13.59 -19.05
C GLN A 114 3.19 -12.18 -18.91
N LYS A 115 2.19 -11.92 -19.75
CA LYS A 115 1.30 -10.74 -19.80
C LYS A 115 1.55 -9.72 -18.69
N ASN A 116 2.07 -8.55 -19.06
CA ASN A 116 2.12 -7.35 -18.20
C ASN A 116 0.80 -7.23 -17.41
N GLY A 117 0.88 -7.26 -16.08
CA GLY A 117 -0.31 -7.49 -15.28
C GLY A 117 -0.12 -7.31 -13.79
N ILE A 118 -1.23 -7.02 -13.12
CA ILE A 118 -1.39 -7.20 -11.68
C ILE A 118 -1.76 -8.67 -11.45
N ARG A 119 -0.99 -9.37 -10.63
CA ARG A 119 -1.27 -10.75 -10.18
C ARG A 119 -2.25 -10.73 -9.01
N LYS A 120 -2.05 -9.80 -8.08
CA LYS A 120 -2.82 -9.71 -6.84
C LYS A 120 -2.88 -8.28 -6.34
N ILE A 121 -4.04 -7.89 -5.82
CA ILE A 121 -4.21 -6.72 -4.96
C ILE A 121 -4.45 -7.21 -3.54
N ILE A 122 -3.73 -6.67 -2.57
CA ILE A 122 -3.94 -6.92 -1.14
C ILE A 122 -4.24 -5.59 -0.47
N ILE A 123 -5.28 -5.55 0.34
CA ILE A 123 -5.76 -4.34 1.01
C ILE A 123 -5.62 -4.57 2.51
N VAL A 124 -4.85 -3.69 3.16
CA VAL A 124 -4.48 -3.79 4.57
C VAL A 124 -4.57 -2.40 5.20
N ARG A 125 -5.02 -2.31 6.45
CA ARG A 125 -4.93 -1.07 7.21
C ARG A 125 -3.51 -0.86 7.73
N ASN A 126 -3.04 0.37 7.76
CA ASN A 126 -1.66 0.66 8.15
C ASN A 126 -1.37 0.24 9.59
N GLU A 127 -2.35 0.35 10.49
CA GLU A 127 -2.21 -0.15 11.87
C GLU A 127 -1.86 -1.64 11.95
N GLU A 128 -2.38 -2.46 11.04
CA GLU A 128 -2.08 -3.90 11.00
C GLU A 128 -0.67 -4.17 10.44
N ILE A 129 -0.17 -3.29 9.56
CA ILE A 129 1.21 -3.34 9.08
C ILE A 129 2.17 -2.96 10.21
N ILE A 130 1.85 -1.92 10.99
CA ILE A 130 2.63 -1.52 12.17
C ILE A 130 2.70 -2.68 13.18
N LYS A 131 1.56 -3.31 13.50
CA LYS A 131 1.51 -4.50 14.37
C LYS A 131 2.34 -5.66 13.82
N LEU A 132 2.32 -5.88 12.51
CA LEU A 132 3.11 -6.93 11.85
C LEU A 132 4.61 -6.67 11.89
N LEU A 133 5.02 -5.41 11.79
CA LEU A 133 6.43 -5.00 11.86
C LEU A 133 6.97 -5.03 13.30
N ASP A 134 6.10 -5.04 14.30
CA ASP A 134 6.44 -5.07 15.73
C ASP A 134 7.53 -4.03 16.06
N LEU A 135 7.27 -2.77 15.70
CA LEU A 135 8.23 -1.67 15.89
C LEU A 135 8.15 -1.13 17.31
N PRO A 136 9.13 -1.40 18.20
CA PRO A 136 9.09 -0.90 19.57
C PRO A 136 9.31 0.62 19.58
N TYR A 137 8.65 1.31 20.51
CA TYR A 137 8.73 2.77 20.63
C TYR A 137 10.18 3.31 20.69
N ASP A 138 11.04 2.69 21.51
CA ASP A 138 12.45 3.09 21.64
C ASP A 138 13.24 2.94 20.33
N TYR A 139 12.90 1.92 19.53
CA TYR A 139 13.48 1.72 18.21
C TYR A 139 13.01 2.79 17.23
N CYS A 140 11.72 3.11 17.22
CA CYS A 140 11.16 4.20 16.41
C CYS A 140 11.84 5.54 16.75
N MET A 141 12.01 5.85 18.04
CA MET A 141 12.72 7.05 18.50
C MET A 141 14.17 7.08 18.00
N TYR A 142 14.87 5.94 18.05
CA TYR A 142 16.23 5.83 17.52
C TYR A 142 16.28 6.12 16.01
N LEU A 143 15.39 5.48 15.22
CA LEU A 143 15.31 5.69 13.77
C LEU A 143 15.02 7.14 13.42
N HIS A 144 14.08 7.78 14.14
CA HIS A 144 13.72 9.17 13.91
C HIS A 144 14.90 10.11 14.20
N LYS A 145 15.56 9.98 15.34
CA LYS A 145 16.77 10.77 15.68
C LYS A 145 17.90 10.57 14.66
N ARG A 146 18.08 9.34 14.17
CA ARG A 146 19.08 9.05 13.12
C ARG A 146 18.74 9.76 11.82
N LYS A 147 17.45 9.81 11.44
CA LYS A 147 16.97 10.57 10.28
C LYS A 147 17.22 12.06 10.45
N GLU A 148 16.95 12.65 11.60
CA GLU A 148 17.21 14.08 11.86
C GLU A 148 18.70 14.43 11.70
N HIS A 149 19.60 13.54 12.13
CA HIS A 149 21.04 13.76 12.03
C HIS A 149 21.61 13.60 10.62
N ILE A 150 21.13 12.60 9.86
CA ILE A 150 21.66 12.28 8.51
C ILE A 150 20.90 13.03 7.41
N GLY A 151 19.62 13.32 7.62
CA GLY A 151 18.72 13.89 6.63
C GLY A 151 18.15 12.85 5.65
N SER A 152 17.71 13.34 4.49
CA SER A 152 16.93 12.56 3.50
C SER A 152 17.68 11.42 2.81
N GLY A 153 18.99 11.28 3.05
CA GLY A 153 19.80 10.17 2.50
C GLY A 153 19.67 8.85 3.28
N LEU A 154 19.08 8.88 4.48
CA LEU A 154 18.90 7.69 5.30
C LEU A 154 17.63 6.92 4.89
N VAL A 155 17.82 5.67 4.50
CA VAL A 155 16.72 4.77 4.13
C VAL A 155 16.82 3.49 4.94
N PHE A 156 15.81 3.21 5.76
CA PHE A 156 15.61 1.90 6.40
C PHE A 156 14.44 1.21 5.70
N THR A 157 14.67 -0.01 5.24
CA THR A 157 13.67 -0.75 4.48
C THR A 157 13.51 -2.15 5.02
N HIS A 158 12.31 -2.47 5.50
CA HIS A 158 11.89 -3.84 5.75
C HIS A 158 11.33 -4.43 4.46
N ARG A 159 11.48 -5.74 4.26
CA ARG A 159 10.84 -6.45 3.16
C ARG A 159 9.77 -7.40 3.68
N LEU A 160 8.51 -6.96 3.64
CA LEU A 160 7.37 -7.80 4.02
C LEU A 160 7.07 -8.81 2.93
N LYS A 161 6.93 -10.09 3.27
CA LYS A 161 6.46 -11.10 2.31
C LYS A 161 4.95 -10.95 2.12
N TYR A 162 4.48 -11.21 0.91
CA TYR A 162 3.04 -11.25 0.63
C TYR A 162 2.30 -12.26 1.53
N SER A 163 2.95 -13.36 1.92
CA SER A 163 2.38 -14.34 2.85
C SER A 163 2.10 -13.76 4.24
N ASP A 164 2.88 -12.78 4.68
CA ASP A 164 2.70 -12.15 5.99
C ASP A 164 1.57 -11.12 5.92
N LEU A 165 1.53 -10.33 4.83
CA LEU A 165 0.42 -9.40 4.57
C LEU A 165 -0.94 -10.11 4.49
N LEU A 166 -1.00 -11.30 3.88
CA LEU A 166 -2.24 -12.07 3.79
C LEU A 166 -2.82 -12.48 5.15
N LYS A 167 -1.98 -12.59 6.20
CA LYS A 167 -2.45 -12.95 7.56
C LYS A 167 -3.24 -11.81 8.21
N VAL A 168 -2.91 -10.58 7.83
CA VAL A 168 -3.48 -9.34 8.40
C VAL A 168 -4.33 -8.57 7.40
N ALA A 169 -4.52 -9.11 6.19
CA ALA A 169 -5.27 -8.45 5.14
C ALA A 169 -6.77 -8.43 5.43
N ASP A 170 -7.37 -7.28 5.18
CA ASP A 170 -8.82 -7.10 5.17
C ASP A 170 -9.43 -7.76 3.93
N ALA A 171 -8.74 -7.68 2.80
CA ALA A 171 -9.10 -8.40 1.59
C ALA A 171 -7.91 -8.63 0.66
N TYR A 172 -8.10 -9.57 -0.27
CA TYR A 172 -7.27 -9.68 -1.45
C TYR A 172 -8.09 -10.05 -2.69
N ILE A 173 -7.62 -9.58 -3.84
CA ILE A 173 -8.19 -9.82 -5.16
C ILE A 173 -7.11 -10.49 -6.00
N ILE A 174 -7.38 -11.70 -6.51
CA ILE A 174 -6.48 -12.47 -7.37
C ILE A 174 -6.96 -12.35 -8.80
N PHE A 175 -6.03 -12.00 -9.69
CA PHE A 175 -6.26 -11.91 -11.13
C PHE A 175 -5.75 -13.21 -11.76
N GLU A 176 -6.65 -13.98 -12.39
CA GLU A 176 -6.35 -15.21 -13.15
C GLU A 176 -6.19 -14.92 -14.66
#